data_AF-A0A3D4NV43-F1
#
_entry.id   AF-A0A3D4NV43-F1
#
_cell.length_a   1.000
_cell.length_b   1.000
_cell.length_c   1.000
_cell.angle_alpha   90.00
_cell.angle_beta   90.00
_cell.angle_gamma   90.00
#
_symmetry.space_group_name_H-M   'P 1'
#
loop_
_entity.id
_entity.type
_entity.pdbx_description
1 polymer ?
#
loop_
_entity_poly.entity_id
_entity_poly.type
_entity_poly.pdbx_seq_one_letter_code
_entity_poly.pdbx_strand_id
1 'polypeptide(L)' 'MSQVQIMSVIGSAVPAPLRALGLLACWYLVRDGEPISGPLTSLPAARALSQRIGQGQLSA' A
#
# COMPACT_ATOMS: atom_id res chain seq x y z
N MET A 1 -15.49 9.48 -7.18
CA MET A 1 -15.20 8.76 -5.93
C MET A 1 -13.88 8.02 -6.12
N SER A 2 -12.76 8.58 -5.66
CA SER A 2 -11.44 7.99 -5.84
C SER A 2 -11.26 6.75 -4.97
N GLN A 3 -11.39 5.57 -5.57
CA GLN A 3 -11.24 4.30 -4.87
C GLN A 3 -9.76 4.05 -4.57
N VAL A 4 -9.44 3.81 -3.30
CA VAL A 4 -8.10 3.37 -2.89
C VAL A 4 -8.01 1.85 -3.04
N GLN A 5 -7.02 1.39 -3.79
CA GLN A 5 -6.73 -0.02 -4.01
C GLN A 5 -5.41 -0.41 -3.33
N ILE A 6 -5.33 -1.64 -2.85
CA ILE A 6 -4.10 -2.19 -2.26
C ILE A 6 -3.41 -3.02 -3.35
N MET A 7 -2.25 -2.56 -3.80
CA MET A 7 -1.40 -3.26 -4.77
C MET A 7 -0.37 -4.11 -4.02
N SER A 8 -0.38 -5.42 -4.27
CA SER A 8 0.61 -6.35 -3.71
C SER A 8 1.78 -6.47 -4.67
N VAL A 9 2.98 -6.20 -4.17
CA VAL A 9 4.24 -6.26 -4.92
C VAL A 9 5.09 -7.37 -4.31
N ILE A 10 5.44 -8.39 -5.09
CA ILE A 10 6.06 -9.62 -4.58
C ILE A 10 7.29 -9.96 -5.43
N GLY A 11 8.32 -10.49 -4.80
CA GLY A 11 9.52 -10.97 -5.49
C GLY A 11 10.43 -9.85 -6.00
N SER A 12 10.77 -9.87 -7.30
CA SER A 12 11.73 -8.92 -7.89
C SER A 12 11.23 -7.48 -7.96
N ALA A 13 9.91 -7.29 -7.92
CA ALA A 13 9.31 -5.95 -7.91
C ALA A 13 9.40 -5.27 -6.53
N VAL A 14 9.80 -6.01 -5.48
CA VAL A 14 10.01 -5.45 -4.13
C VAL A 14 11.27 -4.57 -4.13
N PRO A 15 11.23 -3.37 -3.54
CA PRO A 15 12.39 -2.49 -3.43
C PRO A 15 13.60 -3.18 -2.81
N ALA A 16 14.79 -2.94 -3.38
CA ALA A 16 16.07 -3.45 -2.89
C ALA A 16 16.27 -3.33 -1.36
N PRO A 17 15.96 -2.19 -0.68
CA PRO A 17 16.12 -2.09 0.77
C PRO A 17 15.23 -3.04 1.55
N LEU A 18 13.99 -3.31 1.12
CA LEU A 18 13.10 -4.25 1.80
C LEU A 18 13.52 -5.69 1.58
N ARG A 19 13.98 -6.00 0.36
CA ARG A 19 14.54 -7.30 0.02
C ARG A 19 15.78 -7.61 0.85
N ALA A 20 16.64 -6.62 1.10
CA ALA A 20 17.81 -6.76 1.97
C ALA A 20 17.42 -7.09 3.42
N LEU A 21 16.22 -6.70 3.86
CA LEU A 21 15.64 -7.07 5.15
C LEU A 21 14.99 -8.46 5.15
N GLY A 22 15.05 -9.20 4.03
CA GLY A 22 14.43 -10.52 3.89
C GLY A 22 12.93 -10.49 3.58
N LEU A 23 12.36 -9.32 3.24
CA LEU A 23 10.95 -9.20 2.90
C LEU A 23 10.70 -9.67 1.46
N LEU A 24 9.79 -10.62 1.31
CA LEU A 24 9.41 -11.19 0.01
C LEU A 24 8.22 -10.48 -0.64
N ALA A 25 7.51 -9.64 0.11
CA ALA A 25 6.35 -8.90 -0.33
C ALA A 25 6.26 -7.52 0.32
N CYS A 26 5.76 -6.54 -0.43
CA CYS A 26 5.34 -5.25 0.07
C CYS A 26 4.01 -4.83 -0.55
N TRP A 27 3.33 -3.90 0.10
CA TRP A 27 2.04 -3.39 -0.32
C TRP A 27 2.09 -1.88 -0.53
N TYR A 28 1.43 -1.43 -1.59
CA TYR A 28 1.25 -0.02 -1.90
C TYR A 28 -0.23 0.31 -1.92
N LEU A 29 -0.56 1.52 -1.52
CA LEU A 29 -1.89 2.08 -1.75
C LEU A 29 -1.83 2.88 -3.04
N VAL A 30 -2.72 2.53 -3.96
CA VAL A 30 -2.86 3.18 -5.25
C VAL A 30 -4.23 3.84 -5.29
N ARG A 31 -4.28 5.10 -5.69
CA ARG A 31 -5.52 5.84 -5.92
C ARG A 31 -5.47 6.41 -7.33
N ASP A 32 -6.49 6.13 -8.12
CA ASP A 32 -6.61 6.63 -9.49
C ASP A 32 -5.38 6.33 -10.38
N GLY A 33 -4.70 5.20 -10.12
CA GLY A 33 -3.50 4.78 -10.84
C GLY A 33 -2.18 5.30 -10.27
N GLU A 34 -2.20 6.21 -9.30
CA GLU A 34 -1.00 6.73 -8.65
C GLU A 34 -0.75 6.09 -7.27
N PRO A 35 0.47 5.66 -6.95
CA PRO A 35 0.82 5.17 -5.63
C PRO A 35 0.84 6.32 -4.62
N ILE A 36 -0.18 6.38 -3.76
CA ILE A 36 -0.31 7.41 -2.73
C ILE A 36 0.39 7.03 -1.41
N SER A 37 0.73 5.77 -1.21
CA SER A 37 1.45 5.31 -0.01
C SER A 37 2.17 3.97 -0.23
N GLY A 38 3.17 3.73 0.60
CA GLY A 38 3.99 2.51 0.62
C GLY A 38 5.47 2.86 0.55
N PRO A 39 6.36 1.85 0.62
CA PRO A 39 6.07 0.43 0.76
C PRO A 39 5.68 0.04 2.20
N LEU A 40 4.57 -0.68 2.32
CA LEU A 40 4.15 -1.31 3.57
C LEU A 40 4.65 -2.75 3.59
N THR A 41 5.18 -3.19 4.73
CA THR A 41 5.76 -4.53 4.88
C THR A 41 4.73 -5.57 5.36
N SER A 42 3.48 -5.14 5.59
CA SER A 42 2.41 -5.98 6.10
C SER A 42 1.06 -5.63 5.46
N LEU A 43 0.35 -6.63 4.94
CA LEU A 43 -1.03 -6.51 4.45
C LEU A 43 -2.00 -5.85 5.46
N PRO A 44 -2.02 -6.22 6.77
CA PRO A 44 -2.90 -5.56 7.73
C PRO A 44 -2.60 -4.06 7.89
N ALA A 45 -1.34 -3.64 7.77
CA ALA A 45 -0.98 -2.22 7.79
C ALA A 45 -1.55 -1.48 6.56
N ALA A 46 -1.49 -2.12 5.38
CA ALA A 46 -2.09 -1.60 4.16
C ALA A 46 -3.62 -1.49 4.25
N ARG A 47 -4.29 -2.49 4.81
CA ARG A 47 -5.75 -2.43 5.07
C ARG A 47 -6.12 -1.34 6.06
N ALA A 48 -5.41 -1.22 7.17
CA ALA A 48 -5.67 -0.17 8.16
C ALA A 48 -5.46 1.23 7.57
N LEU A 49 -4.48 1.39 6.68
CA LEU A 49 -4.22 2.66 6.02
C LEU A 49 -5.25 2.95 4.91
N SER A 50 -5.64 1.97 4.10
CA SER A 50 -6.69 2.14 3.09
C SER A 50 -8.03 2.49 3.72
N GLN A 51 -8.37 1.87 4.86
CA GLN A 51 -9.56 2.21 5.63
C GLN A 51 -9.51 3.64 6.17
N ARG A 52 -8.39 4.07 6.77
CA ARG A 52 -8.22 5.44 7.26
C ARG A 52 -8.33 6.49 6.15
N ILE A 53 -7.72 6.22 4.99
CA ILE A 53 -7.77 7.13 3.84
C ILE A 53 -9.18 7.16 3.21
N GLY A 54 -9.87 6.02 3.16
CA GLY A 54 -11.26 5.94 2.73
C GLY A 54 -12.23 6.61 3.70
N GLN A 55 -12.01 6.49 5.00
CA GLN A 55 -12.81 7.14 6.05
C GLN A 55 -12.53 8.64 6.15
N GLY A 56 -11.29 9.08 5.93
CA GLY A 56 -10.93 10.51 5.90
C GLY A 56 -11.56 11.29 4.73
N GLN A 57 -12.10 10.59 3.72
CA GLN A 57 -12.91 11.20 2.65
C GLN A 57 -14.39 11.39 3.03
N LEU A 58 -14.86 10.86 4.16
CA LEU A 58 -16.26 10.98 4.62
C LEU A 58 -16.50 12.16 5.58
N SER A 59 -15.52 13.06 5.75
CA SER A 59 -15.71 14.31 6.49
C SER A 59 -15.56 15.50 5.55
N ALA A 60 -16.63 15.79 4.81
CA ALA A 60 -16.91 17.08 4.20
C ALA A 60 -18.40 17.37 4.34
#